data_AF-A0A351Y3L3-F1
#
_entry.id   AF-A0A351Y3L3-F1
#
_cell.length_a   1.000
_cell.length_b   1.000
_cell.length_c   1.000
_cell.angle_alpha   90.00
_cell.angle_beta   90.00
_cell.angle_gamma   90.00
#
_symmetry.space_group_name_H-M   'P 1'
#
loop_
_entity.id
_entity.type
_entity.pdbx_description
1 polymer ?
#
loop_
_entity_poly.entity_id
_entity_poly.type
_entity_poly.pdbx_seq_one_letter_code
_entity_poly.pdbx_strand_id
1 'polypeptide(L)'
;MKPQVVSETNIKTFITQLETFGTTYDRSRTVNTAEPKYFKRTQRVFLQMYNHYYDEKLKKAMPITDPSKQQRLAYVDYKPINRCPKCMTGLANEDLDDGKCERCGSEVEQKPMKQWVLRITKYAERLLEGLDTLKRDESMKDLERNWIGKSE
;
A
#
# COMPACT_ATOMS: atom_id res chain seq x y z
N MET A 1 -25.23 -7.78 6.51
CA MET A 1 -24.30 -8.33 7.54
C MET A 1 -23.22 -7.28 7.82
N LYS A 2 -22.86 -7.01 9.07
CA LYS A 2 -21.84 -6.00 9.39
C LYS A 2 -20.44 -6.58 9.11
N PRO A 3 -19.52 -5.86 8.44
CA PRO A 3 -18.18 -6.37 8.13
C PRO A 3 -17.41 -6.89 9.35
N GLN A 4 -17.52 -6.19 10.50
CA GLN A 4 -16.88 -6.58 11.76
C GLN A 4 -17.25 -8.00 12.20
N VAL A 5 -18.55 -8.33 12.17
CA VAL A 5 -19.06 -9.65 12.58
C VAL A 5 -18.57 -10.75 11.65
N VAL A 6 -18.52 -10.46 10.34
CA VAL A 6 -18.00 -11.41 9.34
C VAL A 6 -16.51 -11.65 9.56
N SER A 7 -15.73 -10.58 9.74
CA SER A 7 -14.30 -10.68 10.01
C SER A 7 -14.01 -11.48 11.29
N GLU A 8 -14.72 -11.21 12.38
CA GLU A 8 -14.56 -11.95 13.65
C GLU A 8 -14.86 -13.45 13.48
N THR A 9 -15.95 -13.78 12.78
CA THR A 9 -16.33 -15.17 12.51
C THR A 9 -15.29 -15.89 11.64
N ASN A 10 -14.82 -15.22 10.60
CA ASN A 10 -13.81 -15.76 9.69
C ASN A 10 -12.47 -15.96 10.41
N ILE A 11 -12.02 -14.98 11.21
CA ILE A 11 -10.78 -15.07 11.99
C ILE A 11 -10.84 -16.28 12.93
N LYS A 12 -11.94 -16.46 13.66
CA LYS A 12 -12.11 -17.61 14.56
C LYS A 12 -12.03 -18.94 13.79
N THR A 13 -12.70 -19.02 12.64
CA THR A 13 -12.71 -20.22 11.80
C THR A 13 -11.31 -20.58 11.31
N PHE A 14 -10.57 -19.61 10.75
CA PHE A 14 -9.20 -19.83 10.27
C PHE A 14 -8.23 -20.19 11.39
N ILE A 15 -8.38 -19.59 12.57
CA ILE A 15 -7.57 -19.93 13.76
C ILE A 15 -7.75 -21.39 14.14
N THR A 16 -9.00 -21.87 14.23
CA THR A 16 -9.30 -23.27 14.56
C THR A 16 -8.79 -24.23 13.49
N GLN A 17 -8.89 -23.88 12.21
CA GLN A 17 -8.34 -24.68 11.12
C GLN A 17 -6.82 -24.82 11.24
N LEU A 18 -6.10 -23.71 11.49
CA LEU A 18 -4.65 -23.73 11.67
C LEU A 18 -4.21 -24.59 12.86
N GLU A 19 -4.95 -24.53 13.98
CA GLU A 19 -4.69 -25.37 15.15
C GLU A 19 -4.92 -26.86 14.86
N THR A 20 -5.91 -27.17 14.03
CA THR A 20 -6.21 -28.56 13.62
C THR A 20 -5.07 -29.17 12.81
N PHE A 21 -4.37 -28.35 12.01
CA PHE A 21 -3.15 -28.77 11.29
C PHE A 21 -1.91 -28.87 12.19
N GLY A 22 -2.02 -28.62 13.50
CA GLY A 22 -0.90 -28.68 14.45
C GLY A 22 0.10 -27.53 14.30
N THR A 23 -0.28 -26.43 13.64
CA THR A 23 0.61 -25.28 13.48
C THR A 23 0.78 -24.55 14.81
N THR A 24 2.03 -24.31 15.21
CA THR A 24 2.36 -23.60 16.46
C THR A 24 2.78 -22.16 16.16
N TYR A 25 1.84 -21.23 16.31
CA TYR A 25 2.12 -19.79 16.21
C TYR A 25 2.15 -19.13 17.59
N ASP A 26 3.03 -18.13 17.75
CA ASP A 26 3.06 -17.27 18.93
C ASP A 26 1.83 -16.34 18.96
N ARG A 27 0.81 -16.72 19.74
CA ARG A 27 -0.42 -15.95 19.91
C ARG A 27 -0.19 -14.55 20.47
N SER A 28 0.89 -14.32 21.22
CA SER A 28 1.21 -13.00 21.77
C SER A 28 1.53 -11.96 20.69
N ARG A 29 1.88 -12.41 19.48
CA ARG A 29 2.22 -11.58 18.32
C ARG A 29 1.08 -11.45 17.30
N THR A 30 -0.13 -11.89 17.65
CA THR A 30 -1.29 -11.74 16.77
C THR A 30 -1.72 -10.27 16.69
N VAL A 31 -1.97 -9.81 15.46
CA VAL A 31 -2.44 -8.45 15.17
C VAL A 31 -3.70 -8.50 14.32
N ASN A 32 -4.63 -7.58 14.58
CA ASN A 32 -5.82 -7.38 13.76
C ASN A 32 -5.77 -5.94 13.21
N THR A 33 -5.75 -5.81 11.89
CA THR A 33 -5.59 -4.52 11.22
C THR A 33 -6.82 -3.62 11.31
N ALA A 34 -7.98 -4.17 11.64
CA ALA A 34 -9.22 -3.43 11.87
C ALA A 34 -9.33 -2.87 13.31
N GLU A 35 -8.45 -3.26 14.23
CA GLU A 35 -8.52 -2.78 15.62
C GLU A 35 -7.93 -1.37 15.80
N PRO A 36 -8.51 -0.55 16.69
CA PRO A 36 -8.03 0.81 16.95
C PRO A 36 -6.54 0.92 17.29
N LYS A 37 -5.98 -0.04 18.04
CA LYS A 37 -4.55 -0.04 18.36
C LYS A 37 -3.67 -0.13 17.12
N TYR A 38 -4.11 -0.85 16.09
CA TYR A 38 -3.35 -1.05 14.85
C TYR A 38 -3.52 0.14 13.92
N PHE A 39 -4.76 0.50 13.54
CA PHE A 39 -4.93 1.58 12.56
C PHE A 39 -4.51 2.96 13.09
N LYS A 40 -4.52 3.20 14.42
CA LYS A 40 -3.92 4.42 15.00
C LYS A 40 -2.40 4.48 14.80
N ARG A 41 -1.72 3.33 14.67
CA ARG A 41 -0.31 3.30 14.26
C ARG A 41 -0.18 3.67 12.79
N THR A 42 -1.05 3.15 11.92
CA THR A 42 -1.09 3.50 10.49
C THR A 42 -1.36 5.00 10.28
N GLN A 43 -2.32 5.59 11.02
CA GLN A 43 -2.59 7.03 11.00
C GLN A 43 -1.35 7.85 11.41
N ARG A 44 -0.61 7.41 12.42
CA ARG A 44 0.65 8.06 12.81
C ARG A 44 1.71 7.98 11.71
N VAL A 45 1.86 6.84 11.05
CA VAL A 45 2.77 6.68 9.90
C VAL A 45 2.37 7.62 8.76
N PHE A 46 1.07 7.72 8.47
CA PHE A 46 0.56 8.65 7.46
C PHE A 46 0.91 10.11 7.79
N LEU A 47 0.74 10.54 9.05
CA LEU A 47 1.12 11.89 9.48
C LEU A 47 2.63 12.14 9.37
N GLN A 48 3.46 11.13 9.60
CA GLN A 48 4.90 11.23 9.33
C GLN A 48 5.14 11.50 7.84
N MET A 49 4.55 10.71 6.95
CA MET A 49 4.66 10.93 5.50
C MET A 49 4.14 12.30 5.07
N TYR A 50 3.03 12.76 5.65
CA TYR A 50 2.47 14.07 5.35
C TYR A 50 3.41 15.22 5.77
N ASN A 51 4.10 15.08 6.90
CA ASN A 51 5.01 16.09 7.45
C ASN A 51 6.46 15.96 7.00
N HIS A 52 6.76 15.05 6.06
CA HIS A 52 8.10 14.85 5.52
C HIS A 52 8.13 15.02 4.00
N TYR A 53 9.31 15.33 3.47
CA TYR A 53 9.62 15.33 2.03
C TYR A 53 10.80 14.39 1.77
N TYR A 54 11.01 13.97 0.51
CA TYR A 54 12.20 13.21 0.14
C TYR A 54 13.35 14.14 -0.22
N ASP A 55 14.48 14.01 0.46
CA ASP A 55 15.70 14.74 0.12
C ASP A 55 16.57 13.89 -0.81
N GLU A 56 16.74 14.35 -2.05
CA GLU A 56 17.49 13.61 -3.08
C GLU A 56 18.99 13.54 -2.79
N LYS A 57 19.56 14.57 -2.13
CA LYS A 57 20.99 14.58 -1.77
C LYS A 57 21.29 13.59 -0.66
N LEU A 58 20.40 13.51 0.33
CA LEU A 58 20.55 12.62 1.48
C LEU A 58 19.91 11.23 1.27
N LYS A 59 19.22 11.01 0.13
CA LYS A 59 18.46 9.79 -0.22
C LYS A 59 17.50 9.32 0.91
N LYS A 60 16.89 10.25 1.64
CA LYS A 60 16.04 9.93 2.81
C LYS A 60 14.90 10.93 3.03
N ALA A 61 13.90 10.50 3.80
CA ALA A 61 12.84 11.38 4.28
C ALA A 61 13.38 12.41 5.29
N MET A 62 13.03 13.67 5.10
CA MET A 62 13.38 14.78 6.00
C MET A 62 12.12 15.52 6.45
N PRO A 63 12.06 15.98 7.71
CA PRO A 63 10.91 16.72 8.20
C PRO A 63 10.79 18.07 7.48
N ILE A 64 9.56 18.49 7.24
CA ILE A 64 9.27 19.80 6.67
C ILE A 64 9.31 20.82 7.80
N THR A 65 10.36 21.64 7.84
CA THR A 65 10.50 22.77 8.76
C THR A 65 10.07 24.08 8.14
N ASP A 66 10.20 24.22 6.82
CA ASP A 66 9.80 25.39 6.05
C ASP A 66 8.48 25.10 5.29
N PRO A 67 7.39 25.84 5.55
CA PRO A 67 6.12 25.72 4.83
C PRO A 67 6.23 25.91 3.31
N SER A 68 7.29 26.55 2.81
CA SER A 68 7.52 26.73 1.38
C SER A 68 7.79 25.40 0.65
N LYS A 69 8.27 24.36 1.35
CA LYS A 69 8.50 23.03 0.78
C LYS A 69 7.20 22.25 0.66
N GLN A 70 6.55 22.38 -0.49
CA GLN A 70 5.28 21.71 -0.80
C GLN A 70 5.41 20.23 -1.21
N GLN A 71 6.63 19.68 -1.31
CA GLN A 71 6.87 18.32 -1.81
C GLN A 71 6.67 17.22 -0.76
N ARG A 72 5.50 17.19 -0.13
CA ARG A 72 5.15 16.18 0.89
C ARG A 72 5.19 14.76 0.32
N LEU A 73 5.56 13.78 1.15
CA LEU A 73 5.50 12.37 0.78
C LEU A 73 4.06 11.85 0.68
N ALA A 74 3.14 12.39 1.50
CA ALA A 74 1.71 12.20 1.31
C ALA A 74 1.06 13.55 0.96
N TYR A 75 0.33 13.61 -0.14
CA TYR A 75 -0.28 14.85 -0.63
C TYR A 75 -1.61 14.57 -1.35
N VAL A 76 -2.38 15.61 -1.61
CA VAL A 76 -3.64 15.50 -2.35
C VAL A 76 -3.42 15.94 -3.79
N ASP A 77 -3.97 15.17 -4.74
CA ASP A 77 -3.87 15.43 -6.17
C ASP A 77 -5.25 15.26 -6.84
N TYR A 78 -5.44 15.85 -8.02
CA TYR A 78 -6.66 15.74 -8.83
C TYR A 78 -6.36 15.04 -10.15
N LYS A 79 -5.90 13.80 -10.06
CA LYS A 79 -5.56 12.96 -11.22
C LYS A 79 -6.71 12.02 -11.57
N PRO A 80 -6.81 11.58 -12.83
CA PRO A 80 -7.64 10.43 -13.19
C PRO A 80 -7.29 9.24 -12.30
N ILE A 81 -8.31 8.62 -11.72
CA ILE A 81 -8.20 7.34 -10.99
C ILE A 81 -8.85 6.23 -11.77
N ASN A 82 -8.32 5.02 -11.58
CA ASN A 82 -9.05 3.79 -11.88
C ASN A 82 -10.23 3.72 -10.91
N ARG A 83 -11.46 3.79 -11.39
CA ARG A 83 -12.66 3.65 -10.57
C ARG A 83 -13.43 2.40 -11.00
N CYS A 84 -13.69 1.51 -10.04
CA CYS A 84 -14.59 0.39 -10.28
C CYS A 84 -16.05 0.83 -10.07
N PRO A 85 -16.95 0.68 -11.07
CA PRO A 85 -18.35 1.06 -10.95
C PRO A 85 -19.15 0.13 -10.05
N LYS A 86 -18.70 -1.12 -9.86
CA LYS A 86 -19.39 -2.11 -9.01
C LYS A 86 -18.96 -2.02 -7.55
N CYS A 87 -17.66 -1.92 -7.29
CA CYS A 87 -17.13 -1.73 -5.93
C CYS A 87 -17.25 -0.29 -5.43
N MET A 88 -17.55 0.66 -6.34
CA MET A 88 -17.76 2.08 -6.02
C MET A 88 -16.58 2.73 -5.29
N THR A 89 -15.35 2.33 -5.66
CA THR A 89 -14.11 2.81 -5.06
C THR A 89 -13.08 3.15 -6.12
N GLY A 90 -12.15 4.04 -5.76
CA GLY A 90 -10.88 4.16 -6.48
C GLY A 90 -10.01 2.94 -6.24
N LEU A 91 -9.24 2.58 -7.25
CA LEU A 91 -8.31 1.45 -7.29
C LEU A 91 -6.91 2.00 -7.60
N ALA A 92 -5.89 1.41 -6.98
CA ALA A 92 -4.50 1.63 -7.38
C ALA A 92 -4.23 0.98 -8.74
N ASN A 93 -3.03 1.16 -9.30
CA ASN A 93 -2.67 0.47 -10.54
C ASN A 93 -2.43 -1.03 -10.28
N GLU A 94 -1.99 -1.35 -9.07
CA GLU A 94 -1.75 -2.69 -8.57
C GLU A 94 -3.04 -3.50 -8.38
N ASP A 95 -4.20 -2.84 -8.26
CA ASP A 95 -5.51 -3.49 -8.07
C ASP A 95 -6.20 -3.82 -9.41
N LEU A 96 -5.48 -3.72 -10.53
CA LEU A 96 -5.98 -4.00 -11.88
C LEU A 96 -5.45 -5.32 -12.41
N ASP A 97 -6.34 -6.10 -13.01
CA ASP A 97 -6.02 -7.27 -13.80
C ASP A 97 -6.54 -7.05 -15.23
N ASP A 98 -5.63 -6.79 -16.17
CA ASP A 98 -5.92 -6.48 -17.58
C ASP A 98 -7.02 -5.40 -17.76
N GLY A 99 -6.89 -4.28 -17.04
CA GLY A 99 -7.86 -3.17 -17.09
C GLY A 99 -9.19 -3.44 -16.38
N LYS A 100 -9.30 -4.55 -15.64
CA LYS A 100 -10.48 -4.91 -14.84
C LYS A 100 -10.15 -4.89 -13.36
N CYS A 101 -11.16 -4.70 -12.52
CA CYS A 101 -11.01 -4.78 -11.08
C CYS A 101 -10.66 -6.21 -10.64
N GLU A 102 -9.55 -6.40 -9.92
CA GLU A 102 -9.08 -7.71 -9.43
C GLU A 102 -10.14 -8.48 -8.62
N ARG A 103 -11.03 -7.75 -7.93
CA ARG A 103 -11.99 -8.34 -6.98
C ARG A 103 -13.29 -8.78 -7.63
N CYS A 104 -13.79 -7.99 -8.58
CA CYS A 104 -15.15 -8.19 -9.11
C CYS A 104 -15.21 -8.34 -10.63
N GLY A 105 -14.08 -8.22 -11.33
CA GLY A 105 -13.93 -8.41 -12.77
C GLY A 105 -14.57 -7.33 -13.64
N SER A 106 -15.13 -6.27 -13.06
CA SER A 106 -15.74 -5.17 -13.82
C SER A 106 -14.67 -4.32 -14.48
N GLU A 107 -14.93 -3.87 -15.71
CA GLU A 107 -14.08 -2.90 -16.40
C GLU A 107 -13.99 -1.61 -15.58
N VAL A 108 -12.79 -1.05 -15.51
CA VAL A 108 -12.55 0.18 -14.74
C VAL A 108 -12.72 1.42 -15.60
N GLU A 109 -13.27 2.47 -14.99
CA GLU A 109 -13.44 3.76 -15.64
C GLU A 109 -12.39 4.74 -15.12
N GLN A 110 -11.80 5.55 -16.01
CA GLN A 110 -10.95 6.67 -15.61
C GLN A 110 -11.80 7.87 -15.21
N LYS A 111 -11.69 8.34 -13.96
CA LYS A 111 -12.40 9.54 -13.50
C LYS A 111 -11.47 10.51 -12.78
N PRO A 112 -11.42 11.81 -13.17
CA PRO A 112 -10.71 12.83 -12.40
C PRO A 112 -11.34 12.97 -11.02
N MET A 113 -10.54 12.79 -9.97
CA MET A 113 -11.02 12.88 -8.59
C MET A 113 -9.92 13.36 -7.64
N LYS A 114 -10.33 14.12 -6.63
CA LYS A 114 -9.45 14.51 -5.52
C LYS A 114 -9.14 13.28 -4.65
N GLN A 115 -7.87 12.93 -4.53
CA GLN A 115 -7.43 11.75 -3.79
C GLN A 115 -6.10 11.99 -3.06
N TRP A 116 -5.84 11.17 -2.05
CA TRP A 116 -4.52 11.10 -1.42
C TRP A 116 -3.57 10.27 -2.27
N VAL A 117 -2.36 10.76 -2.46
CA VAL A 117 -1.30 10.11 -3.21
C VAL A 117 -0.05 10.03 -2.32
N LEU A 118 0.61 8.86 -2.36
CA LEU A 118 1.92 8.67 -1.76
C LEU A 118 2.99 8.83 -2.84
N ARG A 119 4.01 9.65 -2.55
CA ARG A 119 5.09 10.00 -3.47
C ARG A 119 6.16 8.90 -3.52
N ILE A 120 5.75 7.67 -3.80
CA ILE A 120 6.64 6.51 -3.89
C ILE A 120 7.66 6.65 -5.03
N THR A 121 7.30 7.37 -6.11
CA THR A 121 8.18 7.59 -7.27
C THR A 121 9.50 8.27 -6.93
N LYS A 122 9.56 9.09 -5.88
CA LYS A 122 10.83 9.69 -5.40
C LYS A 122 11.79 8.66 -4.79
N TYR A 123 11.29 7.48 -4.42
CA TYR A 123 12.09 6.36 -3.92
C TYR A 123 12.42 5.33 -5.00
N ALA A 124 11.96 5.48 -6.26
CA ALA A 124 12.12 4.48 -7.31
C ALA A 124 13.57 4.01 -7.50
N GLU A 125 14.52 4.96 -7.61
CA GLU A 125 15.95 4.61 -7.74
C GLU A 125 16.46 3.80 -6.55
N ARG A 126 16.12 4.22 -5.34
CA ARG A 126 16.54 3.53 -4.11
C ARG A 126 15.89 2.14 -3.99
N LEU A 127 14.66 1.97 -4.47
CA LEU A 127 14.00 0.68 -4.51
C LEU A 127 14.72 -0.25 -5.49
N LEU A 128 15.08 0.22 -6.68
CA LEU A 128 15.86 -0.54 -7.67
C LEU A 128 17.25 -0.92 -7.13
N GLU A 129 18.02 0.05 -6.63
CA GLU A 129 19.33 -0.19 -6.00
C GLU A 129 19.23 -1.21 -4.84
N GLY A 130 18.11 -1.19 -4.11
CA GLY A 130 17.85 -2.11 -3.00
C GLY A 130 17.68 -3.56 -3.43
N LEU A 131 17.16 -3.83 -4.64
CA LEU A 131 16.92 -5.19 -5.15
C LEU A 131 18.23 -5.98 -5.33
N ASP A 132 19.34 -5.31 -5.66
CA ASP A 132 20.62 -5.95 -5.91
C ASP A 132 21.21 -6.59 -4.64
N THR A 133 20.92 -5.99 -3.48
CA THR A 133 21.38 -6.51 -2.18
C THR A 133 20.42 -7.53 -1.55
N LEU A 134 19.22 -7.69 -2.12
CA LEU A 134 18.18 -8.54 -1.55
C LEU A 134 18.44 -10.01 -1.89
N LYS A 135 18.45 -10.87 -0.85
CA LYS A 135 18.53 -12.33 -1.02
C LYS A 135 17.16 -12.90 -1.41
N ARG A 136 16.78 -12.73 -2.67
CA ARG A 136 15.56 -13.21 -3.31
C ARG A 136 15.90 -13.77 -4.69
N ASP A 137 15.03 -14.62 -5.23
CA ASP A 137 15.17 -15.16 -6.58
C ASP A 137 15.13 -14.03 -7.63
N GLU A 138 15.93 -14.15 -8.68
CA GLU A 138 16.02 -13.11 -9.72
C GLU A 138 14.69 -12.90 -10.44
N SER A 139 13.89 -13.95 -10.65
CA SER A 139 12.56 -13.82 -11.26
C SER A 139 11.63 -12.87 -10.47
N MET A 140 11.72 -12.88 -9.14
CA MET A 140 10.94 -11.97 -8.29
C MET A 140 11.48 -10.55 -8.36
N LYS A 141 12.80 -10.38 -8.43
CA LYS A 141 13.42 -9.06 -8.61
C LYS A 141 13.07 -8.47 -9.98
N ASP A 142 13.04 -9.29 -11.02
CA ASP A 142 12.70 -8.86 -12.37
C ASP A 142 11.25 -8.38 -12.47
N LEU A 143 10.31 -9.02 -11.77
CA LEU A 143 8.93 -8.53 -11.66
C LEU A 143 8.89 -7.12 -11.07
N GLU A 144 9.62 -6.87 -9.98
CA GLU A 144 9.69 -5.54 -9.33
C GLU A 144 10.40 -4.51 -10.23
N ARG A 145 11.51 -4.87 -10.90
CA ARG A 145 12.22 -4.00 -11.85
C ARG A 145 11.30 -3.58 -13.00
N ASN A 146 10.57 -4.53 -13.57
CA ASN A 146 9.63 -4.29 -14.65
C ASN A 146 8.43 -3.45 -14.19
N TRP A 147 7.95 -3.66 -12.96
CA TRP A 147 6.87 -2.85 -12.37
C TRP A 147 7.29 -1.40 -12.13
N ILE A 148 8.50 -1.18 -11.60
CA ILE A 148 9.04 0.17 -11.43
C ILE A 148 9.29 0.84 -12.79
N GLY A 149 9.71 0.07 -13.80
CA GLY A 149 9.66 0.47 -15.21
C GLY A 149 10.51 1.69 -15.55
N LYS A 150 11.75 1.78 -15.01
CA LYS A 150 12.69 2.87 -15.33
C LYS A 150 13.07 2.80 -16.81
N SER A 151 12.51 3.70 -17.61
CA SER A 151 12.94 3.98 -18.99
C SER A 151 14.00 5.08 -18.99
N GLU A 152 15.12 4.86 -19.68
CA GLU A 152 16.11 5.91 -19.98
C GLU A 152 15.63 6.85 -21.09
#